data_AF-A0A938BMK2-F1
#
_entry.id   AF-A0A938BMK2-F1
#
_cell.length_a   1.000
_cell.length_b   1.000
_cell.length_c   1.000
_cell.angle_alpha   90.00
_cell.angle_beta   90.00
_cell.angle_gamma   90.00
#
_symmetry.space_group_name_H-M   'P 1'
#
loop_
_entity.id
_entity.type
_entity.pdbx_description
1 polymer ?
#
loop_
_entity_poly.entity_id
_entity_poly.type
_entity_poly.pdbx_seq_one_letter_code
_entity_poly.pdbx_strand_id
1 'polypeptide(L)' 'MQHVIGLLIAVLVWAWSAGIRAEPSVAQPRVVEPRLAVFVSGAVRRPGVYRLPPGARVADAIQAAGGIAKGAAFAELE' A
#
# COMPACT_ATOMS: atom_id res chain seq x y z
N MET A 1 -47.12 -27.68 31.46
CA MET A 1 -45.83 -27.10 31.92
C MET A 1 -44.64 -27.35 30.98
N GLN A 2 -44.67 -28.36 30.10
CA GLN A 2 -43.55 -28.70 29.18
C GLN A 2 -43.24 -27.69 28.05
N HIS A 3 -44.25 -26.94 27.57
CA HIS A 3 -44.10 -26.07 26.40
C HIS A 3 -43.31 -24.77 26.68
N VAL A 4 -43.31 -24.30 27.93
CA VAL A 4 -42.58 -23.09 28.34
C VAL A 4 -41.06 -23.33 28.31
N ILE A 5 -40.63 -24.51 28.75
CA ILE A 5 -39.21 -24.92 28.74
C ILE A 5 -38.69 -24.99 27.30
N GLY A 6 -39.49 -25.54 26.38
CA GLY A 6 -39.14 -25.59 24.96
C GLY A 6 -38.96 -24.20 24.32
N LEU A 7 -39.83 -23.24 24.64
CA LEU A 7 -39.71 -21.86 24.16
C LEU A 7 -38.46 -21.16 24.70
N LEU A 8 -38.14 -21.36 25.98
CA LEU A 8 -36.94 -20.78 26.58
C LEU A 8 -35.65 -21.32 25.97
N ILE A 9 -35.58 -22.64 25.71
CA ILE A 9 -34.42 -23.25 25.04
C ILE A 9 -34.31 -22.76 23.58
N ALA A 10 -35.43 -22.67 22.85
CA ALA A 10 -35.43 -22.18 21.47
C ALA A 10 -34.92 -20.73 21.37
N VAL A 11 -35.35 -19.85 22.28
CA VAL A 11 -34.88 -18.45 22.34
C VAL A 11 -33.41 -18.38 22.73
N LEU A 12 -32.95 -19.20 23.69
CA LEU A 12 -31.56 -19.25 24.10
C LEU A 12 -30.63 -19.69 22.95
N VAL A 13 -31.03 -20.72 22.20
CA VAL A 13 -30.29 -21.21 21.02
C VAL A 13 -30.30 -20.17 19.91
N TRP A 14 -31.44 -19.52 19.66
CA TRP A 14 -31.55 -18.45 18.67
C TRP A 14 -30.63 -17.27 19.02
N ALA A 15 -30.60 -16.84 20.29
CA ALA A 15 -29.73 -15.78 20.77
C ALA A 15 -28.24 -16.16 20.69
N TRP A 16 -27.86 -17.39 21.02
CA TRP A 16 -26.47 -17.88 20.86
C TRP A 16 -26.06 -17.99 19.38
N SER A 17 -26.98 -18.36 18.49
CA SER A 17 -26.70 -18.46 17.04
C SER A 17 -26.48 -17.11 16.36
N ALA A 18 -27.04 -16.04 16.92
CA ALA A 18 -26.92 -14.70 16.37
C ALA A 18 -25.51 -14.12 16.54
N GLY A 19 -24.77 -14.51 17.58
CA GLY A 19 -23.46 -13.94 17.94
C GLY A 19 -22.26 -14.49 17.16
N ILE A 20 -22.41 -15.58 16.41
CA ILE A 20 -21.28 -16.25 15.70
C ILE A 20 -21.18 -15.80 14.23
N ARG A 21 -22.07 -14.92 13.76
CA ARG A 21 -21.97 -14.29 12.43
C ARG A 21 -21.00 -13.11 12.47
N ALA A 22 -19.76 -13.36 12.88
CA ALA A 22 -18.67 -12.52 12.42
C ALA A 22 -18.49 -12.85 10.94
N GLU A 23 -19.08 -12.05 10.04
CA GLU A 23 -18.72 -12.12 8.63
C GLU A 23 -17.20 -11.97 8.58
N PRO A 24 -16.46 -12.96 8.04
CA PRO A 24 -15.03 -12.83 7.95
C PRO A 24 -14.77 -11.60 7.09
N SER A 25 -14.27 -10.53 7.70
CA SER A 25 -13.79 -9.35 7.00
C SER A 25 -12.62 -9.82 6.14
N VAL A 26 -12.90 -10.27 4.92
CA VAL A 26 -11.90 -10.69 3.96
C VAL A 26 -11.06 -9.45 3.69
N ALA A 27 -9.85 -9.43 4.25
CA ALA A 27 -8.88 -8.38 3.97
C ALA A 27 -8.68 -8.35 2.45
N GLN A 28 -9.10 -7.25 1.82
CA GLN A 28 -8.93 -7.11 0.39
C GLN A 28 -7.43 -7.22 0.08
N PRO A 29 -7.02 -8.03 -0.90
CA PRO A 29 -5.62 -8.13 -1.29
C PRO A 29 -5.16 -6.73 -1.68
N ARG A 30 -4.29 -6.14 -0.85
CA ARG A 30 -3.67 -4.85 -1.16
C ARG A 30 -2.73 -5.10 -2.34
N VAL A 31 -3.11 -4.61 -3.51
CA VAL A 31 -2.23 -4.59 -4.68
C VAL A 31 -1.07 -3.65 -4.34
N VAL A 32 0.07 -4.22 -3.96
CA VAL A 32 1.30 -3.46 -3.79
C VAL A 32 1.88 -3.28 -5.19
N GLU A 33 1.66 -2.11 -5.78
CA GLU A 33 2.28 -1.80 -7.07
C GLU A 33 3.81 -1.84 -6.91
N PRO A 34 4.52 -2.59 -7.75
CA PRO A 34 5.97 -2.68 -7.67
C PRO A 34 6.56 -1.28 -7.94
N ARG A 35 7.48 -0.83 -7.08
CA ARG A 35 8.21 0.44 -7.29
C ARG A 35 9.65 0.17 -7.67
N LEU A 36 10.16 0.92 -8.65
CA LEU A 36 11.55 0.86 -9.06
C LEU A 36 12.41 1.64 -8.07
N ALA A 37 13.47 1.03 -7.54
CA ALA A 37 14.47 1.72 -6.75
C ALA A 37 15.60 2.22 -7.67
N VAL A 38 15.76 3.54 -7.77
CA VAL A 38 16.79 4.19 -8.58
C VAL A 38 17.73 4.96 -7.67
N PHE A 39 19.03 4.69 -7.75
CA PHE A 39 20.05 5.50 -7.08
C PHE A 39 20.48 6.64 -8.00
N VAL A 40 20.31 7.88 -7.53
CA VAL A 40 20.69 9.09 -8.27
C VAL A 40 21.90 9.70 -7.60
N SER A 41 22.97 9.88 -8.37
CA SER A 41 24.25 10.45 -7.94
C SER A 41 24.69 11.61 -8.86
N GLY A 42 25.82 12.24 -8.54
CA GLY A 42 26.37 13.36 -9.32
C GLY A 42 25.79 14.72 -8.94
N ALA A 43 25.83 15.67 -9.88
CA ALA A 43 25.46 17.07 -9.69
C ALA A 43 23.92 17.29 -9.71
N VAL A 44 23.21 16.56 -8.84
CA VAL A 44 21.79 16.76 -8.54
C VAL A 44 21.64 17.43 -7.17
N ARG A 45 20.49 18.04 -6.89
CA ARG A 45 20.31 18.77 -5.63
C ARG A 45 20.32 17.85 -4.40
N ARG A 46 19.76 16.65 -4.51
CA ARG A 46 19.68 15.67 -3.42
C ARG A 46 20.02 14.27 -3.93
N PRO A 47 21.29 13.84 -3.88
CA PRO A 47 21.67 12.47 -4.21
C PRO A 47 21.02 11.47 -3.24
N GLY A 48 20.71 10.26 -3.72
CA GLY A 48 20.10 9.23 -2.89
C GLY A 48 19.28 8.20 -3.66
N VAL A 49 18.61 7.30 -2.94
CA VAL A 49 17.72 6.27 -3.50
C VAL A 49 16.29 6.78 -3.55
N TYR A 50 15.69 6.72 -4.74
CA TYR A 50 14.31 7.14 -5.00
C TYR A 50 13.46 5.96 -5.46
N ARG A 51 12.24 5.87 -4.94
CA ARG A 51 11.25 4.85 -5.32
C ARG A 51 10.24 5.44 -6.29
N LEU A 52 10.30 5.02 -7.55
CA LEU A 52 9.49 5.55 -8.64
C LEU A 52 8.43 4.54 -9.08
N PRO A 53 7.30 5.00 -9.65
CA PRO A 53 6.30 4.12 -10.22
C PRO A 53 6.83 3.33 -11.42
N PRO A 54 6.20 2.20 -11.79
CA PRO A 54 6.50 1.51 -13.04
C PRO A 54 6.40 2.45 -14.24
N GLY A 55 7.31 2.30 -15.21
CA GLY A 55 7.35 3.14 -16.41
C GLY A 55 7.98 4.53 -16.22
N ALA A 56 8.38 4.88 -14.99
CA ALA A 56 9.14 6.11 -14.76
C ALA A 56 10.46 6.12 -15.55
N ARG A 57 10.82 7.31 -16.04
CA ARG A 57 12.01 7.57 -16.85
C ARG A 57 13.11 8.21 -16.01
N VAL A 58 14.30 8.31 -16.59
CA VAL A 58 15.47 8.98 -15.97
C VAL A 58 15.14 10.43 -15.58
N ALA A 59 14.37 11.14 -16.41
CA ALA A 59 13.94 12.51 -16.11
C ALA A 59 13.14 12.61 -14.79
N ASP A 60 12.28 11.63 -14.52
CA ASP A 60 11.47 11.57 -13.29
C ASP A 60 12.36 11.35 -12.06
N ALA A 61 13.41 10.52 -12.19
CA ALA A 61 14.39 10.32 -11.13
C ALA A 61 15.19 11.59 -10.81
N ILE A 62 15.62 12.32 -11.85
CA ILE A 62 16.33 13.60 -11.69
C ILE A 62 15.41 14.64 -11.05
N GLN A 63 14.14 14.68 -11.46
CA GLN A 63 13.16 15.59 -10.87
C GLN A 63 12.87 15.25 -9.40
N ALA A 64 12.73 13.95 -9.06
CA ALA A 64 12.58 13.48 -7.69
C ALA A 64 13.80 13.85 -6.82
N ALA A 65 15.00 13.85 -7.39
CA ALA A 65 16.24 14.34 -6.75
C ALA A 65 16.30 15.87 -6.60
N GLY A 66 15.24 16.60 -6.97
CA GLY A 66 15.13 18.06 -6.89
C GLY A 66 15.67 18.78 -8.13
N GLY A 67 15.94 18.05 -9.20
CA GLY A 67 16.54 18.57 -10.43
C GLY A 67 18.06 18.70 -10.34
N ILE A 68 18.61 19.30 -11.39
CA ILE A 68 20.05 19.49 -11.56
C ILE A 68 20.55 20.59 -10.58
N ALA A 69 21.71 20.38 -9.99
CA ALA A 69 22.37 21.35 -9.11
C ALA A 69 22.90 22.54 -9.92
N LYS A 70 23.06 23.71 -9.28
CA LYS A 70 23.67 24.88 -9.93
C LYS A 70 25.12 24.55 -10.29
N GLY A 71 25.52 24.87 -11.53
CA GLY A 71 26.88 24.60 -12.02
C GLY A 71 27.13 23.15 -12.44
N ALA A 72 26.10 22.32 -12.53
CA ALA A 72 26.24 21.02 -13.17
C ALA A 72 26.61 21.21 -14.65
N ALA A 73 27.71 20.58 -15.07
CA ALA A 73 28.04 20.47 -16.48
C ALA A 73 27.16 19.40 -17.12
N PHE A 74 26.54 19.72 -18.26
CA PHE A 74 26.15 18.69 -19.20
C PHE A 74 27.45 18.17 -19.78
N ALA A 75 27.74 16.88 -19.62
CA ALA A 75 28.88 16.31 -20.33
C ALA A 75 28.58 16.46 -21.83
N GLU A 76 29.35 17.33 -22.50
CA GLU A 76 29.43 17.36 -23.95
C GLU A 76 29.89 15.96 -24.36
N LEU A 77 29.00 15.19 -24.97
CA LEU A 77 29.32 13.85 -25.47
C LEU A 77 29.87 14.04 -26.88
N GLU A 78 31.20 14.02 -27.02
CA GLU A 78 31.89 13.79 -28.30
C GLU A 78 31.79 12.32 -28.71
#